data_AF-A0A950W9H1-F1
#
_entry.id   AF-A0A950W9H1-F1
#
_cell.length_a   1.000
_cell.length_b   1.000
_cell.length_c   1.000
_cell.angle_alpha   90.00
_cell.angle_beta   90.00
_cell.angle_gamma   90.00
#
_symmetry.space_group_name_H-M   'P 1'
#
loop_
_entity.id
_entity.type
_entity.pdbx_description
1 polymer ?
#
loop_
_entity_poly.entity_id
_entity_poly.type
_entity_poly.pdbx_seq_one_letter_code
_entity_poly.pdbx_strand_id
1 'polypeptide(L)'
;MTVWLRAWMLGLIFCLVALSTNRASDETLEIALGTGHLLTLDRAFETVLIDAPEVIDVSPQTSRTVLLKALNRGISNVVFVDEQSIAITNIRVVVREARV
;
A
#
# COMPACT_ATOMS: atom_id res chain seq x y z
N MET A 1 22.67 34.38 -26.33
CA MET A 1 22.91 33.68 -25.04
C MET A 1 21.63 33.44 -24.20
N THR A 2 20.43 33.54 -24.78
CA THR A 2 19.14 33.45 -24.05
C THR A 2 18.42 32.10 -24.22
N VAL A 3 18.74 31.34 -25.27
CA VAL A 3 18.09 30.06 -25.60
C VAL A 3 18.52 28.93 -24.65
N TRP A 4 19.77 28.95 -24.20
CA TRP A 4 20.32 27.95 -23.27
C TRP A 4 19.73 28.07 -21.85
N LEU A 5 19.53 29.28 -21.33
CA LEU A 5 18.85 29.48 -20.04
C LEU A 5 17.39 29.00 -20.08
N ARG A 6 16.74 29.13 -21.25
CA ARG A 6 15.34 28.74 -21.43
C ARG A 6 15.18 27.22 -21.46
N ALA A 7 16.11 26.50 -22.09
CA ALA A 7 16.16 25.05 -22.08
C ALA A 7 16.42 24.47 -20.68
N TRP A 8 17.30 25.12 -19.89
CA TRP A 8 17.54 24.75 -18.50
C TRP A 8 16.31 24.94 -17.62
N MET A 9 15.58 26.05 -17.75
CA MET A 9 14.34 26.25 -17.00
C MET A 9 13.24 25.24 -17.38
N LEU A 10 13.12 24.88 -18.66
CA LEU A 10 12.17 23.83 -19.10
C LEU A 10 12.53 22.44 -18.57
N GLY A 11 13.83 22.09 -18.55
CA GLY A 11 14.30 20.83 -17.97
C GLY A 11 14.08 20.75 -16.45
N LEU A 12 14.25 21.86 -15.73
CA LEU A 12 14.02 21.93 -14.29
C LEU A 12 12.54 21.73 -13.94
N ILE A 13 11.63 22.36 -14.70
CA ILE A 13 10.17 22.22 -14.53
C ILE A 13 9.73 20.77 -14.80
N PHE A 14 10.30 20.11 -15.82
CA PHE A 14 9.97 18.71 -16.13
C PHE A 14 10.44 17.74 -15.02
N CYS A 15 11.57 18.01 -14.37
CA CYS A 15 12.09 17.21 -13.26
C CYS A 15 11.22 17.32 -12.00
N LEU A 16 10.63 18.49 -11.74
CA LEU A 16 9.77 18.74 -10.58
C LEU A 16 8.42 18.02 -10.64
N VAL A 17 7.88 17.74 -11.84
CA VAL A 17 6.62 16.99 -12.01
C VAL A 17 6.80 15.48 -11.76
N ALA A 18 8.02 14.96 -11.90
CA ALA A 18 8.32 13.54 -11.66
C ALA A 18 8.46 13.19 -10.16
N LEU A 19 8.49 14.19 -9.27
CA LEU A 19 8.40 13.98 -7.82
C LEU A 19 6.93 13.80 -7.43
N SER A 20 6.27 12.78 -7.99
CA SER A 20 4.99 12.31 -7.47
C SER A 20 5.22 11.86 -6.03
N THR A 21 4.75 12.69 -5.09
CA THR A 21 4.71 12.39 -3.66
C THR A 21 3.68 11.29 -3.39
N ASN A 22 3.93 10.07 -3.86
CA ASN A 22 3.17 8.91 -3.46
C ASN A 22 3.64 8.50 -2.06
N ARG A 23 3.11 9.20 -1.05
CA ARG A 23 3.23 8.71 0.32
C ARG A 23 2.23 7.59 0.49
N ALA A 24 2.72 6.36 0.54
CA ALA A 24 1.94 5.27 1.09
C ALA A 24 1.46 5.69 2.50
N SER A 25 0.16 5.61 2.72
CA SER A 25 -0.43 5.84 4.05
C SER A 25 0.07 4.72 4.96
N ASP A 26 0.78 5.04 6.04
CA ASP A 26 1.16 4.07 7.07
C ASP A 26 -0.05 3.93 8.02
N GLU A 27 -0.98 3.05 7.66
CA GLU A 27 -2.18 2.79 8.44
C GLU A 27 -1.96 1.59 9.38
N THR A 28 -2.51 1.67 10.58
CA THR A 28 -2.54 0.52 11.50
C THR A 28 -3.95 -0.04 11.58
N LEU A 29 -4.10 -1.31 11.26
CA LEU A 29 -5.37 -2.03 11.28
C LEU A 29 -5.33 -3.12 12.35
N GLU A 30 -6.23 -3.05 13.32
CA GLU A 30 -6.40 -4.13 14.31
C GLU A 30 -7.47 -5.12 13.84
N ILE A 31 -7.14 -6.40 13.79
CA ILE A 31 -8.06 -7.49 13.40
C ILE A 31 -8.11 -8.53 14.51
N ALA A 32 -9.31 -8.99 14.86
CA ALA A 32 -9.49 -10.07 15.81
C ALA A 32 -9.11 -11.42 15.19
N LEU A 33 -8.43 -12.27 15.95
CA LEU A 33 -8.01 -13.60 15.53
C LEU A 33 -9.21 -14.43 15.04
N GLY A 34 -9.04 -15.11 13.91
CA GLY A 34 -10.10 -15.91 13.29
C GLY A 34 -11.16 -15.09 12.55
N THR A 35 -11.03 -13.76 12.49
CA THR A 35 -11.93 -12.89 11.72
C THR A 35 -11.30 -12.43 10.41
N GLY A 36 -12.17 -11.95 9.50
CA GLY A 36 -11.77 -11.32 8.25
C GLY A 36 -12.12 -9.84 8.23
N HIS A 37 -11.29 -9.04 7.57
CA HIS A 37 -11.53 -7.62 7.34
C HIS A 37 -11.49 -7.32 5.83
N LEU A 38 -12.55 -6.73 5.29
CA LEU A 38 -12.57 -6.25 3.90
C LEU A 38 -11.95 -4.86 3.85
N LEU A 39 -10.85 -4.74 3.11
CA LEU A 39 -10.18 -3.49 2.84
C LEU A 39 -10.45 -3.07 1.39
N THR A 40 -10.78 -1.80 1.19
CA THR A 40 -10.95 -1.20 -0.13
C THR A 40 -9.90 -0.12 -0.35
N LEU A 41 -9.21 -0.19 -1.50
CA LEU A 41 -8.11 0.68 -1.88
C LEU A 41 -8.58 1.86 -2.75
N ASP A 42 -7.85 2.96 -2.65
CA ASP A 42 -8.06 4.22 -3.39
C ASP A 42 -7.77 4.10 -4.89
N ARG A 43 -7.01 3.07 -5.31
CA ARG A 43 -6.78 2.69 -6.71
C ARG A 43 -6.57 1.18 -6.87
N ALA A 44 -6.48 0.74 -8.12
CA ALA A 44 -6.25 -0.68 -8.43
C ALA A 44 -4.84 -1.12 -8.05
N PHE A 45 -4.72 -2.33 -7.50
CA PHE A 45 -3.44 -2.96 -7.20
C PHE A 45 -3.18 -4.12 -8.17
N GLU A 46 -1.90 -4.37 -8.42
CA GLU A 46 -1.40 -5.48 -9.23
C GLU A 46 -0.67 -6.50 -8.35
N THR A 47 0.09 -6.01 -7.36
CA THR A 47 0.92 -6.85 -6.49
C THR A 47 0.62 -6.60 -5.02
N VAL A 48 0.64 -7.67 -4.22
CA VAL A 48 0.56 -7.62 -2.75
C VAL A 48 1.84 -8.20 -2.18
N LEU A 49 2.51 -7.45 -1.31
CA LEU A 49 3.67 -7.90 -0.56
C LEU A 49 3.27 -8.11 0.90
N ILE A 50 3.61 -9.26 1.46
CA ILE A 50 3.25 -9.66 2.83
C ILE A 50 4.54 -10.08 3.55
N ASP A 51 4.84 -9.42 4.67
CA ASP A 51 6.05 -9.67 5.45
C ASP A 51 5.93 -10.96 6.31
N ALA A 52 4.80 -11.14 6.99
CA ALA A 52 4.52 -12.31 7.83
C ALA A 52 3.23 -13.03 7.38
N PRO A 53 3.28 -13.92 6.37
CA PRO A 53 2.11 -14.62 5.82
C PRO A 53 1.51 -15.66 6.77
N GLU A 54 2.24 -16.08 7.80
CA GLU A 54 1.72 -16.95 8.86
C GLU A 54 0.79 -16.19 9.82
N VAL A 55 0.90 -14.86 9.90
CA VAL A 55 0.04 -14.00 10.76
C VAL A 55 -1.25 -13.63 10.02
N ILE A 56 -1.15 -13.35 8.73
CA ILE A 56 -2.27 -12.86 7.91
C ILE A 56 -2.25 -13.45 6.50
N ASP A 57 -3.43 -13.85 6.02
CA ASP A 57 -3.68 -14.18 4.62
C ASP A 57 -4.38 -13.01 3.93
N VAL A 58 -4.01 -12.74 2.67
CA VAL A 58 -4.61 -11.69 1.85
C VAL A 58 -5.23 -12.33 0.62
N SER A 59 -6.56 -12.25 0.53
CA SER A 59 -7.32 -12.82 -0.58
C SER A 59 -7.94 -11.71 -1.42
N PRO A 60 -7.44 -11.46 -2.65
CA PRO A 60 -8.06 -10.53 -3.59
C PRO A 60 -9.53 -10.87 -3.84
N GLN A 61 -10.40 -9.86 -3.75
CA GLN A 61 -11.82 -9.97 -4.11
C GLN A 61 -12.09 -9.27 -5.44
N THR A 62 -11.44 -8.12 -5.65
CA THR A 62 -11.44 -7.36 -6.91
C THR A 62 -10.05 -6.73 -7.09
N SER A 63 -9.84 -5.96 -8.16
CA SER A 63 -8.62 -5.17 -8.34
C SER A 63 -8.44 -4.05 -7.30
N ARG A 64 -9.44 -3.77 -6.46
CA ARG A 64 -9.42 -2.70 -5.44
C ARG A 64 -9.86 -3.17 -4.05
N THR A 65 -10.28 -4.41 -3.91
CA THR A 65 -10.82 -4.93 -2.65
C THR A 65 -10.11 -6.21 -2.30
N VAL A 66 -9.67 -6.32 -1.05
CA VAL A 66 -9.03 -7.51 -0.51
C VAL A 66 -9.67 -7.92 0.81
N LEU A 67 -9.71 -9.22 1.04
CA LEU A 67 -10.07 -9.79 2.33
C LEU A 67 -8.79 -10.14 3.09
N LEU A 68 -8.58 -9.48 4.21
CA LEU A 68 -7.51 -9.76 5.16
C LEU A 68 -8.01 -10.77 6.19
N LYS A 69 -7.42 -11.95 6.28
CA LYS A 69 -7.81 -12.99 7.25
C LYS A 69 -6.75 -13.13 8.33
N ALA A 70 -7.14 -12.92 9.58
CA ALA A 70 -6.27 -13.09 10.73
C ALA A 70 -6.06 -14.58 11.03
N LEU A 71 -4.85 -15.08 10.77
CA LEU A 71 -4.49 -16.49 10.95
C LEU A 71 -3.91 -16.78 12.34
N ASN A 72 -2.95 -15.96 12.78
CA ASN A 72 -2.25 -16.10 14.06
C ASN A 72 -2.05 -14.73 14.71
N ARG A 73 -1.86 -14.70 16.03
CA ARG A 73 -1.50 -13.46 16.74
C ARG A 73 -0.14 -12.95 16.24
N GLY A 74 -0.02 -11.64 16.09
CA GLY A 74 1.23 -11.03 15.66
C GLY A 74 1.03 -9.69 14.99
N ILE A 75 2.09 -9.23 14.33
CA ILE A 75 2.09 -8.03 13.52
C ILE A 75 2.63 -8.41 12.14
N SER A 76 1.96 -7.96 11.09
CA SER A 76 2.41 -8.13 9.71
C SER A 76 2.24 -6.82 8.95
N ASN A 77 3.15 -6.52 8.03
CA ASN A 77 2.99 -5.40 7.12
C ASN A 77 2.51 -5.93 5.77
N VAL A 78 1.49 -5.29 5.21
CA VAL A 78 0.95 -5.60 3.89
C VAL A 78 1.08 -4.35 3.01
N VAL A 79 1.81 -4.49 1.91
CA VAL A 79 2.00 -3.40 0.95
C VAL A 79 1.28 -3.75 -0.34
N PHE A 80 0.43 -2.84 -0.80
CA PHE A 80 -0.22 -2.94 -2.10
C PHE A 80 0.53 -2.08 -3.10
N VAL A 81 0.76 -2.61 -4.30
CA VAL A 81 1.54 -1.98 -5.36
C VAL A 81 0.74 -2.00 -6.66
N ASP A 82 0.76 -0.90 -7.41
CA ASP A 82 0.09 -0.81 -8.71
C ASP A 82 0.92 -1.38 -9.88
N GLU A 83 0.35 -1.34 -11.08
CA GLU A 83 0.99 -1.80 -12.32
C GLU A 83 2.29 -1.04 -12.66
N GLN A 84 2.46 0.20 -12.17
CA GLN A 84 3.67 1.00 -12.34
C GLN A 84 4.74 0.70 -11.28
N SER A 85 4.55 -0.34 -10.45
CA SER A 85 5.43 -0.69 -9.33
C SER A 85 5.50 0.40 -8.24
N ILE A 86 4.46 1.25 -8.15
CA ILE A 86 4.38 2.29 -7.13
C ILE A 86 3.53 1.78 -5.97
N ALA A 87 4.06 1.88 -4.75
CA ALA A 87 3.30 1.55 -3.55
C ALA A 87 2.02 2.41 -3.49
N ILE A 88 0.90 1.74 -3.23
CA ILE A 88 -0.42 2.34 -3.02
C ILE A 88 -0.55 2.69 -1.54
N THR A 89 -0.42 1.69 -0.68
CA THR A 89 -0.54 1.83 0.77
C THR A 89 0.30 0.76 1.47
N ASN A 90 0.71 1.06 2.70
CA ASN A 90 1.42 0.15 3.59
C ASN A 90 0.64 0.02 4.90
N ILE A 91 0.10 -1.16 5.16
CA ILE A 91 -0.78 -1.38 6.29
C ILE A 91 -0.07 -2.28 7.30
N ARG A 92 0.13 -1.74 8.49
CA ARG A 92 0.53 -2.50 9.66
C ARG A 92 -0.70 -3.18 10.24
N VAL A 93 -0.83 -4.48 10.01
CA VAL A 93 -1.89 -5.28 10.60
C VAL A 93 -1.45 -5.83 11.94
N VAL A 94 -2.26 -5.61 12.96
CA VAL A 94 -2.05 -6.15 14.30
C VAL A 94 -3.17 -7.15 14.59
N VAL A 95 -2.82 -8.42 14.71
CA VAL A 95 -3.76 -9.49 15.04
C VAL A 95 -3.76 -9.73 16.55
N ARG A 96 -4.92 -9.55 17.17
CA ARG A 96 -5.14 -9.74 18.62
C ARG A 96 -6.28 -10.71 18.86
N GLU A 97 -6.42 -11.21 20.08
CA GLU A 97 -7.62 -11.97 20.43
C GLU A 97 -8.88 -11.14 20.31
N ALA A 98 -9.98 -11.83 19.96
CA ALA A 98 -11.29 -11.24 20.15
C ALA A 98 -11.48 -10.93 21.64
N ARG A 99 -11.88 -9.70 21.97
CA ARG A 99 -12.37 -9.42 23.33
C ARG A 99 -13.71 -10.14 23.46
N VAL A 100 -13.72 -11.18 24.30
CA VAL A 100 -14.93 -11.88 24.77
C VAL A 100 -15.51 -11.10 25.95
#